data_AF-A0A8B9EX30-F1
#
_entry.id   AF-A0A8B9EX30-F1
#
_cell.length_a   1.000
_cell.length_b   1.000
_cell.length_c   1.000
_cell.angle_alpha   90.00
_cell.angle_beta   90.00
_cell.angle_gamma   90.00
#
_symmetry.space_group_name_H-M   'P 1'
#
loop_
_entity.id
_entity.type
_entity.pdbx_description
1 polymer ?
#
loop_
_entity_poly.entity_id
_entity_poly.type
_entity_poly.pdbx_seq_one_letter_code
_entity_poly.pdbx_strand_id
1 'polypeptide(L)'
;MTGDSSAILPWKCSSACSGKPSAGRSQDKDTAVPPCSSSSRPAEVSTARVGSGGAAPPRRAGEKLRLRSGSGLFPPCCGAQLLCGAGPGLGLDRTVPGTMGFVKVVKNKAYFKRYQVKFRRRREGKTDYYARKRLVIQDKNKYNTPKYRMIVRVTNRDIICQIAYARIEGDMIVCAAYAHELPKYGVKVGLTNYAAAYCTGLLMARRLLNKFGLDKIYEGQVEVTGDEYNVESVDGKPGAFTCYLDAGLARTTTGNKVFGALKGAVDGGLSIPHSTKRFPGYDSESKEFNAEVHRKHIMGQNVADYMRYLMEEDEDAYKKQFSQYIKNNITPDGMEEMYKKAHAAIRDNPVHDKKPKREVKTKRWNCPKMSLAQKKDRVAQKKASFLRAQERAADS
;
A
#
# COMPACT_ATOMS: atom_id res chain seq x y z
N MET A 1 -70.86 -1.23 -10.15
CA MET A 1 -71.59 -2.24 -10.93
C MET A 1 -70.58 -2.96 -11.79
N THR A 2 -70.43 -4.27 -11.57
CA THR A 2 -70.10 -5.34 -12.55
C THR A 2 -69.28 -4.89 -13.78
N GLY A 3 -68.03 -5.31 -13.97
CA GLY A 3 -67.63 -6.71 -14.12
C GLY A 3 -67.11 -6.91 -15.55
N ASP A 4 -66.22 -7.89 -15.70
CA ASP A 4 -65.71 -8.49 -16.95
C ASP A 4 -64.49 -7.86 -17.62
N SER A 5 -63.30 -8.47 -17.71
CA SER A 5 -62.84 -9.87 -17.92
C SER A 5 -62.24 -10.00 -19.33
N SER A 6 -61.05 -10.61 -19.39
CA SER A 6 -60.34 -11.21 -20.54
C SER A 6 -59.41 -10.32 -21.37
N ALA A 7 -58.29 -10.78 -21.96
CA ALA A 7 -57.33 -11.87 -21.71
C ALA A 7 -56.24 -11.78 -22.83
N ILE A 8 -55.04 -12.31 -22.56
CA ILE A 8 -54.05 -12.90 -23.52
C ILE A 8 -53.02 -11.99 -24.25
N LEU A 9 -51.80 -12.01 -23.68
CA LEU A 9 -50.39 -12.17 -24.14
C LEU A 9 -50.02 -12.34 -25.68
N PRO A 10 -48.74 -12.55 -26.07
CA PRO A 10 -47.83 -11.53 -26.62
C PRO A 10 -47.27 -11.87 -28.03
N TRP A 11 -46.76 -10.89 -28.78
CA TRP A 11 -46.06 -11.17 -30.05
C TRP A 11 -44.54 -11.22 -29.88
N LYS A 12 -44.00 -12.44 -29.96
CA LYS A 12 -42.64 -12.74 -30.43
C LYS A 12 -42.69 -12.85 -31.95
N CYS A 13 -41.70 -12.29 -32.64
CA CYS A 13 -41.41 -12.65 -34.03
C CYS A 13 -39.93 -13.03 -34.14
N SER A 14 -39.70 -14.29 -34.50
CA SER A 14 -38.41 -14.89 -34.87
C SER A 14 -38.59 -15.57 -36.23
N SER A 15 -37.76 -15.23 -37.22
CA SER A 15 -37.40 -16.04 -38.40
C SER A 15 -36.34 -15.23 -39.18
N ALA A 16 -35.05 -15.56 -39.29
CA ALA A 16 -34.36 -16.76 -39.79
C ALA A 16 -34.48 -16.98 -41.32
N CYS A 17 -33.30 -17.08 -41.96
CA CYS A 17 -32.92 -17.56 -43.31
C CYS A 17 -32.31 -16.47 -44.22
N SER A 18 -31.23 -16.66 -45.00
CA SER A 18 -30.22 -17.71 -45.16
C SER A 18 -29.28 -17.34 -46.34
N GLY A 19 -27.97 -17.60 -46.22
CA GLY A 19 -27.01 -17.83 -47.34
C GLY A 19 -26.52 -16.61 -48.15
N LYS A 20 -25.31 -16.52 -48.71
CA LYS A 20 -24.09 -17.36 -48.79
C LYS A 20 -22.93 -16.45 -49.33
N PRO A 21 -21.66 -16.92 -49.41
CA PRO A 21 -20.44 -16.11 -49.36
C PRO A 21 -19.73 -15.88 -50.71
N SER A 22 -18.72 -15.00 -50.74
CA SER A 22 -17.78 -14.86 -51.87
C SER A 22 -16.32 -14.73 -51.43
N ALA A 23 -15.50 -15.68 -51.92
CA ALA A 23 -14.06 -15.68 -52.28
C ALA A 23 -13.12 -14.59 -51.71
N GLY A 24 -11.90 -14.87 -51.25
CA GLY A 24 -10.93 -15.88 -51.68
C GLY A 24 -9.77 -15.20 -52.43
N ARG A 25 -8.61 -15.01 -51.79
CA ARG A 25 -7.32 -14.83 -52.48
C ARG A 25 -6.14 -15.21 -51.58
N SER A 26 -5.60 -16.39 -51.83
CA SER A 26 -4.27 -16.85 -51.44
C SER A 26 -3.27 -16.49 -52.53
N GLN A 27 -2.08 -15.99 -52.16
CA GLN A 27 -0.84 -16.31 -52.87
C GLN A 27 0.32 -16.29 -51.87
N ASP A 28 0.95 -17.45 -51.77
CA ASP A 28 2.25 -17.70 -51.17
C ASP A 28 3.35 -16.90 -51.85
N LYS A 29 4.37 -16.47 -51.09
CA LYS A 29 5.77 -16.47 -51.53
C LYS A 29 6.69 -16.69 -50.34
N ASP A 30 7.38 -17.81 -50.40
CA ASP A 30 8.60 -18.14 -49.69
C ASP A 30 9.65 -17.03 -49.80
N THR A 31 10.31 -16.69 -48.69
CA THR A 31 11.74 -16.36 -48.72
C THR A 31 12.41 -16.60 -47.36
N ALA A 32 13.14 -17.71 -47.30
CA ALA A 32 14.46 -17.90 -46.71
C ALA A 32 14.81 -17.23 -45.37
N VAL A 33 14.99 -18.10 -44.36
CA VAL A 33 16.04 -17.98 -43.33
C VAL A 33 17.42 -18.06 -43.98
N PRO A 34 18.44 -17.36 -43.45
CA PRO A 34 19.71 -18.04 -43.25
C PRO A 34 20.31 -17.84 -41.84
N PRO A 35 21.26 -18.71 -41.44
CA PRO A 35 21.65 -18.94 -40.05
C PRO A 35 23.05 -18.37 -39.69
N CYS A 36 23.35 -18.43 -38.37
CA CYS A 36 24.65 -18.65 -37.73
C CYS A 36 25.88 -17.79 -38.08
N SER A 37 26.48 -17.18 -37.05
CA SER A 37 27.93 -17.25 -36.68
C SER A 37 28.22 -16.15 -35.63
N SER A 38 28.48 -16.51 -34.37
CA SER A 38 29.82 -16.72 -33.78
C SER A 38 30.73 -15.48 -33.76
N SER A 39 30.99 -14.96 -32.55
CA SER A 39 32.23 -14.30 -32.08
C SER A 39 31.83 -13.53 -30.80
N SER A 40 32.21 -13.95 -29.60
CA SER A 40 33.54 -14.04 -28.99
C SER A 40 33.47 -13.20 -27.70
N ARG A 41 33.59 -13.88 -26.55
CA ARG A 41 33.98 -13.28 -25.28
C ARG A 41 35.39 -12.67 -25.42
N PRO A 42 35.72 -11.70 -24.57
CA PRO A 42 36.84 -11.90 -23.65
C PRO A 42 36.40 -11.58 -22.21
N ALA A 43 36.60 -12.49 -21.26
CA ALA A 43 37.82 -12.67 -20.45
C ALA A 43 37.85 -11.72 -19.25
N GLU A 44 37.89 -12.34 -18.08
CA GLU A 44 38.14 -11.75 -16.77
C GLU A 44 39.49 -11.02 -16.74
N VAL A 45 39.54 -9.90 -16.04
CA VAL A 45 40.77 -9.46 -15.35
C VAL A 45 40.39 -9.11 -13.91
N SER A 46 41.08 -9.80 -13.02
CA SER A 46 41.05 -9.69 -11.57
C SER A 46 41.82 -8.46 -11.07
N THR A 47 41.46 -8.06 -9.85
CA THR A 47 42.29 -7.40 -8.81
C THR A 47 42.92 -6.03 -9.11
N ALA A 48 42.45 -5.01 -8.39
CA ALA A 48 43.29 -4.20 -7.48
C ALA A 48 42.42 -3.37 -6.52
N ARG A 49 42.69 -3.52 -5.21
CA ARG A 49 42.33 -2.56 -4.15
C ARG A 49 43.20 -1.31 -4.29
N VAL A 50 42.67 -0.17 -3.83
CA VAL A 50 43.25 0.77 -2.83
C VAL A 50 42.61 2.15 -3.01
N GLY A 51 42.27 2.81 -1.89
CA GLY A 51 42.34 4.28 -1.83
C GLY A 51 41.08 5.04 -1.43
N SER A 52 40.82 5.12 -0.13
CA SER A 52 40.47 6.36 0.62
C SER A 52 39.52 7.39 -0.05
N GLY A 53 38.24 7.37 0.35
CA GLY A 53 37.27 8.43 0.09
C GLY A 53 36.91 9.16 1.38
N GLY A 54 37.18 10.47 1.41
CA GLY A 54 37.19 11.32 2.60
C GLY A 54 35.84 11.53 3.29
N ALA A 55 35.97 11.86 4.57
CA ALA A 55 34.91 12.27 5.47
C ALA A 55 34.18 13.54 4.99
N ALA A 56 32.85 13.51 5.01
CA ALA A 56 32.00 14.68 4.81
C ALA A 56 31.69 15.34 6.19
N PRO A 57 31.84 16.67 6.35
CA PRO A 57 31.48 17.35 7.59
C PRO A 57 29.98 17.66 7.67
N PRO A 58 29.42 17.81 8.89
CA PRO A 58 27.98 17.95 9.12
C PRO A 58 27.44 19.35 8.82
N ARG A 59 26.20 19.40 8.31
CA ARG A 59 25.45 20.63 8.07
C ARG A 59 25.06 21.30 9.38
N ARG A 60 25.47 22.56 9.58
CA ARG A 60 25.01 23.44 10.66
C ARG A 60 23.50 23.69 10.57
N ALA A 61 22.89 23.64 11.74
CA ALA A 61 21.52 24.04 12.02
C ALA A 61 21.42 25.57 12.18
N GLY A 62 20.23 26.09 11.85
CA GLY A 62 19.60 27.18 12.58
C GLY A 62 19.92 28.59 12.12
N GLU A 63 19.04 29.17 11.31
CA GLU A 63 18.77 30.60 11.43
C GLU A 63 17.26 30.87 11.28
N LYS A 64 16.69 31.42 12.36
CA LYS A 64 15.29 31.82 12.52
C LYS A 64 15.05 33.08 11.69
N LEU A 65 14.18 33.02 10.67
CA LEU A 65 13.64 34.26 10.10
C LEU A 65 12.32 34.61 10.79
N ARG A 66 12.36 35.70 11.56
CA ARG A 66 11.20 36.40 12.15
C ARG A 66 10.27 36.90 11.04
N LEU A 67 8.99 36.55 11.16
CA LEU A 67 7.90 37.25 10.50
C LEU A 67 7.77 38.65 11.11
N ARG A 68 7.91 39.69 10.29
CA ARG A 68 7.40 41.04 10.60
C ARG A 68 6.34 41.41 9.57
N SER A 69 5.12 41.50 10.08
CA SER A 69 4.01 42.27 9.53
C SER A 69 4.39 43.74 9.41
N GLY A 70 4.05 44.37 8.28
CA GLY A 70 4.25 45.80 8.07
C GLY A 70 3.50 46.28 6.84
N SER A 71 2.27 46.74 7.08
CA SER A 71 1.49 47.63 6.23
C SER A 71 2.25 48.93 5.95
N GLY A 72 2.25 49.40 4.69
CA GLY A 72 2.80 50.70 4.33
C GLY A 72 2.37 51.12 2.93
N LEU A 73 1.43 52.07 2.89
CA LEU A 73 0.99 52.88 1.75
C LEU A 73 2.04 53.93 1.35
N PHE A 74 1.79 54.59 0.20
CA PHE A 74 2.39 55.81 -0.40
C PHE A 74 3.33 55.61 -1.62
N PRO A 75 3.40 56.55 -2.58
CA PRO A 75 2.34 57.17 -3.42
C PRO A 75 2.74 57.18 -4.94
N PRO A 76 1.91 57.73 -5.87
CA PRO A 76 2.20 57.71 -7.30
C PRO A 76 2.98 58.96 -7.76
N CYS A 77 4.00 58.77 -8.61
CA CYS A 77 4.72 59.86 -9.28
C CYS A 77 4.21 60.07 -10.71
N CYS A 78 4.07 61.35 -11.04
CA CYS A 78 3.65 61.96 -12.31
C CYS A 78 4.33 61.43 -13.58
N GLY A 79 3.53 61.36 -14.64
CA GLY A 79 3.70 62.16 -15.87
C GLY A 79 4.90 61.91 -16.77
N ALA A 80 4.65 61.34 -17.95
CA ALA A 80 5.27 61.78 -19.21
C ALA A 80 4.43 61.32 -20.41
N GLN A 81 3.85 62.27 -21.14
CA GLN A 81 3.39 62.10 -22.51
C GLN A 81 4.53 61.61 -23.40
N LEU A 82 4.27 60.64 -24.28
CA LEU A 82 4.99 60.59 -25.56
C LEU A 82 4.13 59.97 -26.68
N LEU A 83 4.14 60.71 -27.79
CA LEU A 83 3.46 60.53 -29.06
C LEU A 83 3.56 59.10 -29.65
N CYS A 84 2.43 58.57 -30.12
CA CYS A 84 2.41 57.39 -31.00
C CYS A 84 2.28 57.83 -32.47
N GLY A 85 3.39 57.76 -33.20
CA GLY A 85 3.41 57.74 -34.66
C GLY A 85 3.27 56.31 -35.17
N ALA A 86 2.43 56.12 -36.19
CA ALA A 86 2.20 54.86 -36.88
C ALA A 86 3.32 54.53 -37.88
N GLY A 87 3.66 53.24 -38.02
CA GLY A 87 4.54 52.74 -39.08
C GLY A 87 4.92 51.26 -38.89
N PRO A 88 4.77 50.38 -39.91
CA PRO A 88 4.83 48.93 -39.76
C PRO A 88 6.25 48.38 -39.99
N GLY A 89 6.61 47.30 -39.32
CA GLY A 89 7.78 46.52 -39.73
C GLY A 89 8.43 45.70 -38.63
N LEU A 90 8.46 44.38 -38.89
CA LEU A 90 9.42 43.40 -38.39
C LEU A 90 9.27 42.93 -36.94
N GLY A 91 8.91 41.65 -36.83
CA GLY A 91 8.88 40.89 -35.59
C GLY A 91 10.24 40.86 -34.92
N LEU A 92 10.35 41.62 -33.84
CA LEU A 92 11.34 41.45 -32.81
C LEU A 92 10.58 41.11 -31.54
N ASP A 93 10.86 39.91 -31.03
CA ASP A 93 10.37 39.37 -29.77
C ASP A 93 10.74 40.37 -28.65
N ARG A 94 9.81 41.29 -28.32
CA ARG A 94 9.99 42.29 -27.27
C ARG A 94 9.88 41.59 -25.92
N THR A 95 10.95 40.94 -25.49
CA THR A 95 11.13 40.59 -24.09
C THR A 95 11.42 41.88 -23.32
N VAL A 96 10.39 42.42 -22.67
CA VAL A 96 10.55 43.42 -21.60
C VAL A 96 11.61 42.90 -20.62
N PRO A 97 12.63 43.68 -20.22
CA PRO A 97 13.63 43.24 -19.26
C PRO A 97 13.01 43.25 -17.86
N GLY A 98 12.10 42.32 -17.61
CA GLY A 98 11.62 42.01 -16.28
C GLY A 98 12.78 41.44 -15.49
N THR A 99 13.02 41.98 -14.28
CA THR A 99 13.88 41.45 -13.21
C THR A 99 14.24 39.98 -13.44
N MET A 100 15.43 39.75 -14.03
CA MET A 100 15.87 38.42 -14.38
C MET A 100 16.06 37.64 -13.08
N GLY A 101 15.12 36.73 -12.80
CA GLY A 101 15.27 35.81 -11.68
C GLY A 101 16.60 35.06 -11.83
N PHE A 102 17.43 35.10 -10.80
CA PHE A 102 18.79 34.55 -10.80
C PHE A 102 18.86 33.01 -10.99
N VAL A 103 17.72 32.32 -11.09
CA VAL A 103 17.63 30.86 -11.21
C VAL A 103 16.98 30.47 -12.54
N LYS A 104 17.69 29.67 -13.34
CA LYS A 104 17.17 29.09 -14.57
C LYS A 104 15.96 28.19 -14.28
N VAL A 105 14.87 28.38 -15.03
CA VAL A 105 13.67 27.56 -14.92
C VAL A 105 13.92 26.15 -15.48
N VAL A 106 14.16 25.19 -14.57
CA VAL A 106 14.43 23.78 -14.92
C VAL A 106 13.15 23.02 -15.31
N LYS A 107 12.03 23.28 -14.63
CA LYS A 107 10.73 22.63 -14.89
C LYS A 107 9.97 23.35 -16.01
N ASN A 108 10.58 23.41 -17.18
CA ASN A 108 10.03 24.08 -18.36
C ASN A 108 9.19 23.13 -19.23
N LYS A 109 8.56 23.66 -20.30
CA LYS A 109 7.77 22.87 -21.26
C LYS A 109 8.59 21.72 -21.87
N ALA A 110 9.88 21.97 -22.17
CA ALA A 110 10.78 20.97 -22.70
C ALA A 110 11.02 19.81 -21.72
N TYR A 111 11.16 20.09 -20.43
CA TYR A 111 11.27 19.08 -19.38
C TYR A 111 10.05 18.16 -19.36
N PHE A 112 8.84 18.71 -19.33
CA PHE A 112 7.61 17.91 -19.27
C PHE A 112 7.36 17.09 -20.55
N LYS A 113 7.77 17.59 -21.72
CA LYS A 113 7.68 16.84 -22.98
C LYS A 113 8.47 15.53 -22.97
N ARG A 114 9.61 15.49 -22.26
CA ARG A 114 10.49 14.31 -22.15
C ARG A 114 10.41 13.61 -20.79
N TYR A 115 9.50 14.02 -19.91
CA TYR A 115 9.43 13.49 -18.56
C TYR A 115 8.78 12.09 -18.56
N GLN A 116 9.60 11.06 -18.33
CA GLN A 116 9.08 9.70 -18.20
C GLN A 116 8.60 9.45 -16.76
N VAL A 117 7.29 9.25 -16.61
CA VAL A 117 6.70 8.92 -15.31
C VAL A 117 7.06 7.49 -14.89
N LYS A 118 7.39 7.31 -13.62
CA LYS A 118 7.47 5.96 -13.02
C LYS A 118 6.06 5.36 -12.86
N PHE A 119 5.98 4.05 -12.66
CA PHE A 119 4.71 3.35 -12.43
C PHE A 119 3.89 3.96 -11.30
N ARG A 120 2.55 3.90 -11.41
CA ARG A 120 1.61 4.53 -10.47
C ARG A 120 1.94 4.25 -9.00
N ARG A 121 2.09 2.97 -8.63
CA ARG A 121 2.39 2.57 -7.23
C ARG A 121 3.77 2.99 -6.76
N ARG A 122 4.73 3.19 -7.68
CA ARG A 122 6.07 3.71 -7.35
C ARG A 122 6.02 5.21 -7.08
N ARG A 123 5.21 5.97 -7.83
CA ARG A 123 4.93 7.39 -7.59
C ARG A 123 4.18 7.61 -6.27
N GLU A 124 3.25 6.72 -5.93
CA GLU A 124 2.59 6.70 -4.62
C GLU A 124 3.49 6.21 -3.47
N GLY A 125 4.69 5.69 -3.77
CA GLY A 125 5.62 5.20 -2.74
C GLY A 125 5.14 3.95 -1.99
N LYS A 126 4.27 3.13 -2.59
CA LYS A 126 3.66 1.96 -1.91
C LYS A 126 4.29 0.61 -2.26
N THR A 127 5.09 0.56 -3.32
CA THR A 127 5.62 -0.71 -3.84
C THR A 127 6.98 -0.51 -4.45
N ASP A 128 7.92 -1.34 -4.02
CA ASP A 128 9.14 -1.59 -4.76
C ASP A 128 8.91 -2.73 -5.77
N TYR A 129 9.03 -2.40 -7.06
CA TYR A 129 8.84 -3.35 -8.14
C TYR A 129 10.03 -4.33 -8.27
N TYR A 130 11.20 -3.97 -7.75
CA TYR A 130 12.38 -4.84 -7.78
C TYR A 130 12.20 -6.07 -6.86
N ALA A 131 11.76 -5.85 -5.62
CA ALA A 131 11.37 -6.92 -4.72
C ALA A 131 10.15 -7.69 -5.25
N ARG A 132 9.11 -6.99 -5.71
CA ARG A 132 7.89 -7.62 -6.23
C ARG A 132 8.16 -8.58 -7.39
N LYS A 133 9.03 -8.20 -8.34
CA LYS A 133 9.43 -9.05 -9.48
C LYS A 133 9.92 -10.43 -9.01
N ARG A 134 10.74 -10.49 -7.97
CA ARG A 134 11.33 -11.73 -7.45
C ARG A 134 10.35 -12.57 -6.64
N LEU A 135 9.48 -11.90 -5.89
CA LEU A 135 8.51 -12.57 -5.04
C LEU A 135 7.37 -13.22 -5.83
N VAL A 136 6.90 -12.56 -6.90
CA VAL A 136 5.64 -12.92 -7.54
C VAL A 136 5.78 -13.81 -8.78
N ILE A 137 6.90 -13.71 -9.49
CA ILE A 137 7.11 -14.48 -10.71
C ILE A 137 7.28 -15.95 -10.33
N GLN A 138 6.51 -16.80 -11.02
CA GLN A 138 6.57 -18.25 -10.92
C GLN A 138 7.53 -18.81 -11.97
N ASP A 139 8.10 -19.97 -11.67
CA ASP A 139 8.89 -20.73 -12.66
C ASP A 139 7.99 -21.17 -13.81
N LYS A 140 8.42 -20.93 -15.05
CA LYS A 140 7.56 -21.15 -16.23
C LYS A 140 7.19 -22.62 -16.45
N ASN A 141 8.02 -23.54 -15.98
CA ASN A 141 7.77 -24.98 -16.02
C ASN A 141 6.63 -25.44 -15.09
N LYS A 142 6.18 -24.59 -14.16
CA LYS A 142 5.02 -24.86 -13.28
C LYS A 142 3.71 -24.32 -13.85
N TYR A 143 3.73 -23.69 -15.02
CA TYR A 143 2.57 -23.18 -15.77
C TYR A 143 1.56 -22.41 -14.89
N ASN A 144 0.41 -23.02 -14.59
CA ASN A 144 -0.70 -22.38 -13.90
C ASN A 144 -0.66 -22.46 -12.37
N THR A 145 0.37 -23.10 -11.79
CA THR A 145 0.49 -23.23 -10.34
C THR A 145 0.71 -21.87 -9.67
N PRO A 146 -0.23 -21.41 -8.82
CA PRO A 146 -0.13 -20.10 -8.18
C PRO A 146 1.02 -20.05 -7.19
N LYS A 147 1.80 -18.96 -7.23
CA LYS A 147 2.81 -18.64 -6.22
C LYS A 147 2.17 -17.76 -5.14
N TYR A 148 1.87 -18.35 -4.00
CA TYR A 148 1.20 -17.66 -2.89
C TYR A 148 2.19 -16.81 -2.08
N ARG A 149 1.74 -15.61 -1.72
CA ARG A 149 2.46 -14.73 -0.81
C ARG A 149 1.57 -14.22 0.31
N MET A 150 2.15 -14.18 1.50
CA MET A 150 1.59 -13.58 2.70
C MET A 150 1.98 -12.10 2.74
N ILE A 151 1.04 -11.23 2.41
CA ILE A 151 1.20 -9.78 2.46
C ILE A 151 0.88 -9.32 3.87
N VAL A 152 1.89 -8.77 4.55
CA VAL A 152 1.71 -8.16 5.88
C VAL A 152 1.93 -6.66 5.77
N ARG A 153 0.94 -5.87 6.18
CA ARG A 153 1.01 -4.41 6.19
C ARG A 153 0.56 -3.89 7.54
N VAL A 154 1.49 -3.28 8.26
CA VAL A 154 1.20 -2.59 9.52
C VAL A 154 0.91 -1.13 9.20
N THR A 155 -0.27 -0.68 9.58
CA THR A 155 -0.67 0.74 9.54
C THR A 155 -0.61 1.33 10.96
N ASN A 156 -0.92 2.62 11.12
CA ASN A 156 -0.84 3.28 12.42
C ASN A 156 -1.84 2.72 13.45
N ARG A 157 -2.97 2.16 13.01
CA ARG A 157 -4.06 1.71 13.90
C ARG A 157 -4.59 0.32 13.57
N ASP A 158 -4.04 -0.35 12.56
CA ASP A 158 -4.50 -1.66 12.12
C ASP A 158 -3.35 -2.49 11.54
N ILE A 159 -3.47 -3.81 11.63
CA ILE A 159 -2.56 -4.77 11.00
C ILE A 159 -3.37 -5.53 9.97
N ILE A 160 -2.87 -5.55 8.74
CA ILE A 160 -3.52 -6.17 7.59
C ILE A 160 -2.68 -7.35 7.14
N CYS A 161 -3.32 -8.51 7.11
CA CYS A 161 -2.71 -9.79 6.81
C CYS A 161 -3.51 -10.44 5.67
N GLN A 162 -2.87 -10.67 4.53
CA GLN A 162 -3.55 -11.20 3.34
C GLN A 162 -2.74 -12.30 2.66
N ILE A 163 -3.41 -13.30 2.10
CA ILE A 163 -2.79 -14.27 1.18
C ILE A 163 -3.26 -13.95 -0.22
N ALA A 164 -2.30 -13.73 -1.12
CA ALA A 164 -2.58 -13.41 -2.51
C ALA A 164 -1.65 -14.15 -3.46
N TYR A 165 -2.09 -14.29 -4.70
CA TYR A 165 -1.26 -14.69 -5.83
C TYR A 165 -1.55 -13.76 -7.00
N ALA A 166 -0.62 -13.64 -7.96
CA ALA A 166 -0.81 -12.74 -9.09
C ALA A 166 -1.50 -13.42 -10.29
N ARG A 167 -2.37 -12.66 -10.94
CA ARG A 167 -2.89 -12.90 -12.29
C ARG A 167 -2.59 -11.66 -13.16
N ILE A 168 -2.89 -11.77 -14.45
CA ILE A 168 -2.64 -10.71 -15.44
C ILE A 168 -3.50 -9.47 -15.13
N GLU A 169 -4.76 -9.69 -14.75
CA GLU A 169 -5.71 -8.61 -14.38
C GLU A 169 -5.35 -7.91 -13.06
N GLY A 170 -4.69 -8.62 -12.15
CA GLY A 170 -4.44 -8.15 -10.80
C GLY A 170 -4.11 -9.28 -9.83
N ASP A 171 -3.90 -8.91 -8.57
CA ASP A 171 -3.69 -9.90 -7.51
C ASP A 171 -5.03 -10.44 -7.02
N MET A 172 -5.14 -11.76 -6.92
CA MET A 172 -6.29 -12.45 -6.37
C MET A 172 -6.06 -12.72 -4.89
N ILE A 173 -6.91 -12.17 -4.03
CA ILE A 173 -6.84 -12.36 -2.57
C ILE A 173 -7.65 -13.59 -2.19
N VAL A 174 -6.99 -14.58 -1.60
CA VAL A 174 -7.60 -15.83 -1.14
C VAL A 174 -8.22 -15.65 0.25
N CYS A 175 -7.45 -15.06 1.16
CA CYS A 175 -7.83 -14.86 2.56
C CYS A 175 -7.31 -13.49 3.03
N ALA A 176 -8.05 -12.87 3.95
CA ALA A 176 -7.66 -11.66 4.63
C ALA A 176 -8.03 -11.77 6.11
N ALA A 177 -7.20 -11.19 6.97
CA ALA A 177 -7.44 -10.98 8.39
C ALA A 177 -6.96 -9.57 8.78
N TYR A 178 -7.62 -9.00 9.77
CA TYR A 178 -7.40 -7.63 10.21
C TYR A 178 -7.36 -7.55 11.74
N ALA A 179 -6.60 -6.59 12.29
CA ALA A 179 -6.54 -6.43 13.74
C ALA A 179 -7.86 -5.88 14.31
N HIS A 180 -8.60 -5.09 13.55
CA HIS A 180 -9.94 -4.62 13.98
C HIS A 180 -11.00 -5.74 14.10
N GLU A 181 -10.70 -6.97 13.68
CA GLU A 181 -11.54 -8.15 13.94
C GLU A 181 -11.21 -8.81 15.29
N LEU A 182 -10.01 -8.59 15.83
CA LEU A 182 -9.54 -9.18 17.09
C LEU A 182 -10.41 -8.88 18.32
N PRO A 183 -11.11 -7.74 18.43
CA PRO A 183 -12.04 -7.50 19.54
C PRO A 183 -13.13 -8.55 19.69
N LYS A 184 -13.51 -9.25 18.61
CA LYS A 184 -14.47 -10.37 18.67
C LYS A 184 -13.92 -11.57 19.44
N TYR A 185 -12.60 -11.72 19.47
CA TYR A 185 -11.89 -12.84 20.09
C TYR A 185 -11.30 -12.46 21.47
N GLY A 186 -11.71 -11.32 22.04
CA GLY A 186 -11.31 -10.90 23.39
C GLY A 186 -10.24 -9.81 23.46
N VAL A 187 -9.49 -9.54 22.38
CA VAL A 187 -8.47 -8.47 22.37
C VAL A 187 -9.11 -7.15 21.95
N LYS A 188 -9.64 -6.40 22.93
CA LYS A 188 -10.36 -5.15 22.69
C LYS A 188 -9.46 -3.96 22.33
N VAL A 189 -8.24 -3.92 22.87
CA VAL A 189 -7.30 -2.79 22.79
C VAL A 189 -5.91 -3.31 22.40
N GLY A 190 -5.01 -2.44 21.95
CA GLY A 190 -3.63 -2.83 21.62
C GLY A 190 -3.46 -3.45 20.23
N LEU A 191 -4.31 -3.08 19.27
CA LEU A 191 -4.42 -3.73 17.95
C LEU A 191 -3.18 -3.62 17.04
N THR A 192 -2.15 -2.88 17.44
CA THR A 192 -0.94 -2.62 16.63
C THR A 192 0.36 -3.06 17.30
N ASN A 193 0.30 -3.81 18.40
CA ASN A 193 1.49 -4.36 19.07
C ASN A 193 1.98 -5.67 18.39
N TYR A 194 3.04 -6.27 18.94
CA TYR A 194 3.59 -7.53 18.42
C TYR A 194 2.62 -8.71 18.64
N ALA A 195 1.99 -8.79 19.81
CA ALA A 195 1.01 -9.82 20.17
C ALA A 195 -0.22 -9.81 19.24
N ALA A 196 -0.78 -8.65 18.92
CA ALA A 196 -1.86 -8.51 17.94
C ALA A 196 -1.38 -8.90 16.54
N ALA A 197 -0.14 -8.59 16.15
CA ALA A 197 0.41 -9.06 14.88
C ALA A 197 0.41 -10.59 14.82
N TYR A 198 0.87 -11.25 15.88
CA TYR A 198 0.81 -12.70 16.02
C TYR A 198 -0.62 -13.24 15.91
N CYS A 199 -1.56 -12.69 16.68
CA CYS A 199 -2.97 -13.07 16.63
C CYS A 199 -3.57 -12.93 15.21
N THR A 200 -3.27 -11.82 14.50
CA THR A 200 -3.76 -11.63 13.12
C THR A 200 -3.17 -12.63 12.14
N GLY A 201 -1.90 -13.02 12.31
CA GLY A 201 -1.26 -14.07 11.53
C GLY A 201 -1.90 -15.43 11.76
N LEU A 202 -2.14 -15.78 13.03
CA LEU A 202 -2.81 -17.02 13.44
C LEU A 202 -4.23 -17.10 12.88
N LEU A 203 -5.00 -16.01 13.00
CA LEU A 203 -6.36 -15.92 12.46
C LEU A 203 -6.39 -16.11 10.94
N MET A 204 -5.44 -15.50 10.22
CA MET A 204 -5.35 -15.64 8.78
C MET A 204 -5.04 -17.09 8.36
N ALA A 205 -4.12 -17.76 9.05
CA ALA A 205 -3.75 -19.14 8.81
C ALA A 205 -4.91 -20.10 9.05
N ARG A 206 -5.55 -20.04 10.24
CA ARG A 206 -6.70 -20.90 10.55
C ARG A 206 -7.87 -20.67 9.59
N ARG A 207 -8.13 -19.42 9.19
CA ARG A 207 -9.17 -19.08 8.20
C ARG A 207 -8.86 -19.64 6.81
N LEU A 208 -7.59 -19.65 6.42
CA LEU A 208 -7.15 -20.24 5.14
C LEU A 208 -7.31 -21.77 5.16
N LEU A 209 -6.83 -22.43 6.21
CA LEU A 209 -6.89 -23.89 6.34
C LEU A 209 -8.33 -24.38 6.44
N ASN A 210 -9.20 -23.69 7.19
CA ASN A 210 -10.63 -24.00 7.25
C ASN A 210 -11.29 -23.87 5.85
N LYS A 211 -10.96 -22.82 5.08
CA LYS A 211 -11.46 -22.64 3.71
C LYS A 211 -11.06 -23.78 2.76
N PHE A 212 -9.88 -24.37 2.97
CA PHE A 212 -9.38 -25.49 2.15
C PHE A 212 -9.64 -26.87 2.76
N GLY A 213 -10.26 -26.96 3.94
CA GLY A 213 -10.51 -28.22 4.65
C GLY A 213 -9.24 -28.92 5.17
N LEU A 214 -8.19 -28.16 5.49
CA LEU A 214 -6.88 -28.64 5.98
C LEU A 214 -6.67 -28.39 7.48
N ASP A 215 -7.70 -27.91 8.16
CA ASP A 215 -7.71 -27.46 9.55
C ASP A 215 -7.41 -28.58 10.56
N LYS A 216 -7.89 -29.80 10.30
CA LYS A 216 -7.66 -31.00 11.14
C LYS A 216 -6.33 -31.69 10.90
N ILE A 217 -5.73 -31.47 9.73
CA ILE A 217 -4.47 -32.13 9.35
C ILE A 217 -3.29 -31.32 9.90
N TYR A 218 -3.36 -30.01 9.73
CA TYR A 218 -2.32 -29.07 10.12
C TYR A 218 -2.86 -28.15 11.22
N GLU A 219 -2.85 -28.65 12.46
CA GLU A 219 -3.25 -27.86 13.63
C GLU A 219 -2.17 -26.83 14.03
N GLY A 220 -0.93 -27.11 13.65
CA GLY A 220 0.24 -26.30 14.00
C GLY A 220 0.62 -26.47 15.46
N GLN A 221 1.13 -25.42 16.07
CA GLN A 221 1.60 -25.47 17.45
C GLN A 221 0.55 -24.89 18.41
N VAL A 222 -0.16 -25.75 19.14
CA VAL A 222 -1.25 -25.36 20.06
C VAL A 222 -0.73 -24.46 21.18
N GLU A 223 0.35 -24.90 21.83
CA GLU A 223 1.00 -24.17 22.92
C GLU A 223 2.16 -23.32 22.42
N VAL A 224 2.07 -22.00 22.62
CA VAL A 224 3.06 -21.06 22.11
C VAL A 224 4.33 -21.10 22.98
N THR A 225 5.37 -21.82 22.51
CA THR A 225 6.69 -21.84 23.17
C THR A 225 7.59 -20.70 22.73
N GLY A 226 7.43 -20.22 21.49
CA GLY A 226 8.26 -19.16 20.90
C GLY A 226 9.46 -19.67 20.11
N ASP A 227 9.69 -20.99 20.09
CA ASP A 227 10.80 -21.66 19.39
C ASP A 227 10.65 -21.64 17.86
N GLU A 228 11.70 -22.09 17.17
CA GLU A 228 11.60 -22.39 15.76
C GLU A 228 10.64 -23.56 15.53
N TYR A 229 9.64 -23.33 14.69
CA TYR A 229 8.69 -24.36 14.29
C TYR A 229 8.45 -24.21 12.80
N ASN A 230 8.54 -25.30 12.06
CA ASN A 230 8.20 -25.36 10.64
C ASN A 230 7.30 -26.56 10.44
N VAL A 231 6.13 -26.35 9.82
CA VAL A 231 5.21 -27.45 9.53
C VAL A 231 5.76 -28.28 8.37
N GLU A 232 5.86 -29.59 8.60
CA GLU A 232 6.22 -30.57 7.58
C GLU A 232 4.97 -31.16 6.95
N SER A 233 5.07 -31.61 5.70
CA SER A 233 3.98 -32.32 5.03
C SER A 233 3.85 -33.73 5.60
N VAL A 234 2.62 -34.18 5.84
CA VAL A 234 2.34 -35.55 6.31
C VAL A 234 2.16 -36.44 5.09
N ASP A 235 2.87 -37.56 5.05
CA ASP A 235 2.79 -38.52 3.95
C ASP A 235 1.36 -39.07 3.78
N GLY A 236 0.91 -39.18 2.53
CA GLY A 236 -0.43 -39.66 2.19
C GLY A 236 -1.57 -38.66 2.39
N LYS A 237 -1.29 -37.45 2.90
CA LYS A 237 -2.27 -36.34 3.01
C LYS A 237 -1.92 -35.19 2.05
N PRO A 238 -2.85 -34.26 1.75
CA PRO A 238 -2.52 -33.07 1.00
C PRO A 238 -1.42 -32.28 1.69
N GLY A 239 -0.40 -31.84 0.94
CA GLY A 239 0.74 -31.13 1.51
C GLY A 239 0.37 -29.81 2.20
N ALA A 240 1.24 -29.38 3.12
CA ALA A 240 1.07 -28.13 3.85
C ALA A 240 1.04 -26.93 2.90
N PHE A 241 0.24 -25.92 3.23
CA PHE A 241 0.10 -24.75 2.36
C PHE A 241 1.37 -23.90 2.39
N THR A 242 2.13 -23.93 1.28
CA THR A 242 3.35 -23.14 1.13
C THR A 242 3.03 -21.69 0.77
N CYS A 243 3.55 -20.73 1.53
CA CYS A 243 3.50 -19.32 1.15
C CYS A 243 4.76 -18.54 1.54
N TYR A 244 4.99 -17.41 0.84
CA TYR A 244 6.18 -16.58 1.03
C TYR A 244 5.83 -15.22 1.64
N LEU A 245 6.65 -14.71 2.56
CA LEU A 245 6.43 -13.42 3.17
C LEU A 245 6.68 -12.25 2.19
N ASP A 246 5.72 -11.33 2.09
CA ASP A 246 5.85 -10.03 1.44
C ASP A 246 5.81 -8.92 2.51
N ALA A 247 6.98 -8.47 2.94
CA ALA A 247 7.15 -7.34 3.86
C ALA A 247 6.96 -5.95 3.20
N GLY A 248 6.88 -5.90 1.86
CA GLY A 248 6.73 -4.67 1.11
C GLY A 248 7.92 -3.71 1.25
N LEU A 249 7.67 -2.53 1.79
CA LEU A 249 8.67 -1.48 2.02
C LEU A 249 9.13 -1.41 3.48
N ALA A 250 8.61 -2.29 4.34
CA ALA A 250 9.00 -2.31 5.74
C ALA A 250 10.47 -2.75 5.86
N ARG A 251 11.24 -2.04 6.70
CA ARG A 251 12.61 -2.44 7.02
C ARG A 251 12.58 -3.68 7.91
N THR A 252 13.18 -4.77 7.45
CA THR A 252 13.20 -6.07 8.15
C THR A 252 14.31 -6.14 9.21
N THR A 253 14.22 -5.29 10.23
CA THR A 253 15.06 -5.36 11.44
C THR A 253 14.59 -6.49 12.36
N THR A 254 15.45 -6.87 13.32
CA THR A 254 15.09 -7.79 14.41
C THR A 254 13.94 -7.20 15.22
N GLY A 255 12.98 -8.04 15.61
CA GLY A 255 11.82 -7.63 16.41
C GLY A 255 10.73 -6.86 15.64
N ASN A 256 10.79 -6.79 14.30
CA ASN A 256 9.72 -6.15 13.55
C ASN A 256 8.40 -6.94 13.65
N LYS A 257 7.29 -6.25 13.90
CA LYS A 257 5.92 -6.80 13.99
C LYS A 257 5.48 -7.60 12.77
N VAL A 258 6.06 -7.33 11.58
CA VAL A 258 5.83 -8.15 10.39
C VAL A 258 6.18 -9.63 10.64
N PHE A 259 7.23 -9.89 11.42
CA PHE A 259 7.63 -11.24 11.80
C PHE A 259 6.74 -11.84 12.89
N GLY A 260 6.12 -11.03 13.75
CA GLY A 260 5.09 -11.51 14.68
C GLY A 260 3.91 -12.14 13.92
N ALA A 261 3.42 -11.47 12.87
CA ALA A 261 2.40 -12.04 11.99
C ALA A 261 2.89 -13.28 11.24
N LEU A 262 4.16 -13.33 10.82
CA LEU A 262 4.75 -14.53 10.22
C LEU A 262 4.72 -15.70 11.20
N LYS A 263 5.19 -15.51 12.43
CA LYS A 263 5.24 -16.58 13.44
C LYS A 263 3.83 -17.07 13.78
N GLY A 264 2.86 -16.17 13.92
CA GLY A 264 1.47 -16.56 14.13
C GLY A 264 0.89 -17.37 12.96
N ALA A 265 1.26 -17.04 11.73
CA ALA A 265 0.83 -17.80 10.56
C ALA A 265 1.48 -19.19 10.47
N VAL A 266 2.76 -19.30 10.85
CA VAL A 266 3.51 -20.56 10.93
C VAL A 266 2.93 -21.46 12.01
N ASP A 267 2.74 -20.95 13.22
CA ASP A 267 2.14 -21.69 14.34
C ASP A 267 0.67 -22.05 14.09
N GLY A 268 0.02 -21.34 13.16
CA GLY A 268 -1.31 -21.67 12.65
C GLY A 268 -1.35 -22.80 11.63
N GLY A 269 -0.20 -23.34 11.20
CA GLY A 269 -0.09 -24.48 10.29
C GLY A 269 0.27 -24.14 8.84
N LEU A 270 0.77 -22.93 8.55
CA LEU A 270 1.28 -22.59 7.21
C LEU A 270 2.77 -22.90 7.07
N SER A 271 3.16 -23.41 5.90
CA SER A 271 4.56 -23.64 5.58
C SER A 271 5.16 -22.35 4.98
N ILE A 272 5.86 -21.58 5.82
CA ILE A 272 6.54 -20.34 5.43
C ILE A 272 8.03 -20.50 5.72
N PRO A 273 8.90 -20.52 4.70
CA PRO A 273 10.34 -20.62 4.94
C PRO A 273 10.84 -19.34 5.62
N HIS A 274 11.47 -19.50 6.78
CA HIS A 274 12.02 -18.41 7.57
C HIS A 274 13.23 -18.87 8.39
N SER A 275 13.87 -17.91 9.08
CA SER A 275 14.96 -18.16 10.04
C SER A 275 14.68 -17.34 11.30
N THR A 276 15.10 -17.85 12.45
CA THR A 276 14.90 -17.24 13.77
C THR A 276 15.61 -15.90 13.97
N LYS A 277 16.57 -15.56 13.09
CA LYS A 277 17.40 -14.35 13.17
C LYS A 277 16.64 -13.03 13.27
N ARG A 278 15.39 -12.95 12.79
CA ARG A 278 14.61 -11.70 12.75
C ARG A 278 13.55 -11.58 13.85
N PHE A 279 13.39 -12.60 14.69
CA PHE A 279 12.47 -12.54 15.83
C PHE A 279 13.05 -11.71 16.99
N PRO A 280 12.18 -11.14 17.86
CA PRO A 280 12.61 -10.65 19.16
C PRO A 280 13.29 -11.78 19.95
N GLY A 281 14.39 -11.48 20.65
CA GLY A 281 15.16 -12.48 21.39
C GLY A 281 16.36 -13.08 20.65
N TYR A 282 16.56 -12.72 19.38
CA TYR A 282 17.82 -12.99 18.69
C TYR A 282 18.85 -11.92 19.03
N ASP A 283 19.97 -12.33 19.60
CA ASP A 283 21.11 -11.45 19.83
C ASP A 283 22.12 -11.54 18.68
N SER A 284 22.55 -10.38 18.17
CA SER A 284 23.48 -10.30 17.04
C SER A 284 24.92 -10.60 17.42
N GLU A 285 25.28 -10.42 18.68
CA GLU A 285 26.66 -10.60 19.16
C GLU A 285 26.94 -12.07 19.46
N SER A 286 26.11 -12.70 20.30
CA SER A 286 26.19 -14.14 20.59
C SER A 286 25.71 -15.01 19.42
N LYS A 287 24.87 -14.47 18.52
CA LYS A 287 24.16 -15.21 17.45
C LYS A 287 23.21 -16.29 17.97
N GLU A 288 22.86 -16.24 19.24
CA GLU A 288 21.94 -17.17 19.89
C GLU A 288 20.51 -16.63 19.89
N PHE A 289 19.54 -17.53 19.91
CA PHE A 289 18.12 -17.21 19.93
C PHE A 289 17.52 -17.62 21.26
N ASN A 290 17.00 -16.65 22.01
CA ASN A 290 16.27 -16.91 23.25
C ASN A 290 14.75 -16.95 22.98
N ALA A 291 14.20 -18.16 22.99
CA ALA A 291 12.78 -18.41 22.75
C ALA A 291 11.87 -17.87 23.86
N GLU A 292 12.34 -17.82 25.10
CA GLU A 292 11.56 -17.27 26.20
C GLU A 292 11.28 -15.78 25.96
N VAL A 293 12.30 -15.01 25.58
CA VAL A 293 12.13 -13.58 25.24
C VAL A 293 11.14 -13.41 24.08
N HIS A 294 11.19 -14.28 23.08
CA HIS A 294 10.23 -14.26 21.98
C HIS A 294 8.80 -14.53 22.47
N ARG A 295 8.61 -15.54 23.31
CA ARG A 295 7.32 -15.87 23.93
C ARG A 295 6.77 -14.70 24.75
N LYS A 296 7.61 -14.02 25.54
CA LYS A 296 7.23 -12.83 26.31
C LYS A 296 6.67 -11.72 25.40
N HIS A 297 7.25 -11.54 24.21
CA HIS A 297 6.74 -10.58 23.21
C HIS A 297 5.43 -11.01 22.57
N ILE A 298 5.25 -12.32 22.32
CA ILE A 298 4.00 -12.86 21.78
C ILE A 298 2.85 -12.70 22.78
N MET A 299 3.11 -12.92 24.07
CA MET A 299 2.13 -12.74 25.15
C MET A 299 1.97 -11.29 25.60
N GLY A 300 2.75 -10.35 25.03
CA GLY A 300 2.67 -8.93 25.35
C GLY A 300 3.18 -8.56 26.75
N GLN A 301 3.99 -9.40 27.38
CA GLN A 301 4.56 -9.13 28.71
C GLN A 301 5.43 -7.87 28.72
N ASN A 302 6.15 -7.58 27.64
CA ASN A 302 6.91 -6.34 27.50
C ASN A 302 6.04 -5.07 27.57
N VAL A 303 4.78 -5.14 27.11
CA VAL A 303 3.83 -4.04 27.28
C VAL A 303 3.33 -4.00 28.72
N ALA A 304 3.19 -5.15 29.38
CA ALA A 304 2.81 -5.24 30.79
C ALA A 304 3.89 -4.62 31.68
N ASP A 305 5.15 -4.95 31.41
CA ASP A 305 6.33 -4.40 32.09
C ASP A 305 6.37 -2.88 31.93
N TYR A 306 6.10 -2.37 30.72
CA TYR A 306 6.05 -0.93 30.50
C TYR A 306 4.87 -0.26 31.22
N MET A 307 3.73 -0.94 31.35
CA MET A 307 2.62 -0.46 32.18
C MET A 307 3.01 -0.41 33.67
N ARG A 308 3.65 -1.46 34.20
CA ARG A 308 4.14 -1.51 35.59
C ARG A 308 5.14 -0.40 35.88
N TYR A 309 6.15 -0.26 35.03
CA TYR A 309 7.15 0.81 35.13
C TYR A 309 6.51 2.21 35.17
N LEU A 310 5.57 2.49 34.26
CA LEU A 310 4.91 3.80 34.24
C LEU A 310 3.95 4.03 35.41
N MET A 311 3.38 2.98 36.00
CA MET A 311 2.54 3.12 37.19
C MET A 311 3.35 3.50 38.43
N GLU A 312 4.59 3.01 38.52
CA GLU A 312 5.50 3.30 39.63
C GLU A 312 6.18 4.67 39.50
N GLU A 313 6.60 5.03 38.28
CA GLU A 313 7.35 6.28 38.04
C GLU A 313 6.45 7.50 37.83
N ASP A 314 5.44 7.41 36.95
CA ASP A 314 4.67 8.57 36.46
C ASP A 314 3.21 8.23 36.12
N GLU A 315 2.32 8.37 37.11
CA GLU A 315 0.90 8.02 36.95
C GLU A 315 0.18 8.85 35.86
N ASP A 316 0.57 10.11 35.67
CA ASP A 316 0.00 10.98 34.63
C ASP A 316 0.41 10.54 33.21
N ALA A 317 1.66 10.10 33.05
CA ALA A 317 2.14 9.55 31.79
C ALA A 317 1.44 8.21 31.49
N TYR A 318 1.21 7.39 32.53
CA TYR A 318 0.43 6.16 32.43
C TYR A 318 -1.00 6.42 31.94
N LYS A 319 -1.73 7.36 32.58
CA LYS A 319 -3.09 7.75 32.18
C LYS A 319 -3.14 8.24 30.73
N LYS A 320 -2.15 9.02 30.30
CA LYS A 320 -2.05 9.55 28.92
C LYS A 320 -1.83 8.44 27.89
N GLN A 321 -0.86 7.56 28.14
CA GLN A 321 -0.46 6.52 27.20
C GLN A 321 -1.48 5.37 27.13
N PHE A 322 -1.97 4.92 28.28
CA PHE A 322 -2.81 3.74 28.44
C PHE A 322 -4.28 4.06 28.76
N SER A 323 -4.75 5.28 28.46
CA SER A 323 -6.15 5.71 28.68
C SER A 323 -7.20 4.71 28.18
N GLN A 324 -6.98 4.06 27.04
CA GLN A 324 -7.92 3.07 26.50
C GLN A 324 -7.86 1.71 27.22
N TYR A 325 -6.73 1.36 27.82
CA TYR A 325 -6.61 0.15 28.64
C TYR A 325 -7.37 0.32 29.96
N ILE A 326 -7.23 1.49 30.59
CA ILE A 326 -7.98 1.86 31.80
C ILE A 326 -9.50 1.83 31.51
N LYS A 327 -9.94 2.43 30.40
CA LYS A 327 -11.36 2.43 30.00
C LYS A 327 -11.95 1.03 29.78
N ASN A 328 -11.13 0.05 29.40
CA ASN A 328 -11.57 -1.32 29.14
C ASN A 328 -11.23 -2.28 30.29
N ASN A 329 -10.76 -1.77 31.43
CA ASN A 329 -10.39 -2.53 32.62
C ASN A 329 -9.35 -3.63 32.36
N ILE A 330 -8.31 -3.33 31.57
CA ILE A 330 -7.21 -4.28 31.29
C ILE A 330 -6.04 -3.96 32.21
N THR A 331 -5.70 -4.88 33.11
CA THR A 331 -4.54 -4.81 34.00
C THR A 331 -3.30 -5.45 33.36
N PRO A 332 -2.09 -5.09 33.81
CA PRO A 332 -0.84 -5.68 33.29
C PRO A 332 -0.81 -7.22 33.43
N ASP A 333 -1.26 -7.73 34.58
CA ASP A 333 -1.20 -9.17 34.89
C ASP A 333 -2.24 -9.97 34.10
N GLY A 334 -3.39 -9.37 33.77
CA GLY A 334 -4.46 -10.01 32.98
C GLY A 334 -4.17 -10.11 31.48
N MET A 335 -3.10 -9.49 30.96
CA MET A 335 -2.85 -9.45 29.52
C MET A 335 -2.45 -10.81 28.92
N GLU A 336 -1.68 -11.62 29.65
CA GLU A 336 -1.25 -12.92 29.13
C GLU A 336 -2.45 -13.86 28.95
N GLU A 337 -3.34 -13.91 29.94
CA GLU A 337 -4.58 -14.69 29.84
C GLU A 337 -5.48 -14.21 28.72
N MET A 338 -5.55 -12.89 28.50
CA MET A 338 -6.33 -12.32 27.40
C MET A 338 -5.85 -12.84 26.04
N TYR A 339 -4.54 -12.88 25.79
CA TYR A 339 -4.02 -13.42 24.53
C TYR A 339 -4.15 -14.94 24.43
N LYS A 340 -3.97 -15.69 25.52
CA LYS A 340 -4.21 -17.14 25.55
C LYS A 340 -5.67 -17.47 25.18
N LYS A 341 -6.63 -16.78 25.79
CA LYS A 341 -8.06 -16.90 25.49
C LYS A 341 -8.36 -16.53 24.03
N ALA A 342 -7.71 -15.49 23.51
CA ALA A 342 -7.85 -15.10 22.12
C ALA A 342 -7.29 -16.14 21.14
N HIS A 343 -6.14 -16.75 21.43
CA HIS A 343 -5.57 -17.81 20.59
C HIS A 343 -6.49 -19.05 20.53
N ALA A 344 -7.09 -19.44 21.66
CA ALA A 344 -8.08 -20.51 21.71
C ALA A 344 -9.32 -20.15 20.88
N ALA A 345 -9.92 -18.98 21.13
CA ALA A 345 -11.12 -18.54 20.40
C ALA A 345 -10.91 -18.42 18.89
N ILE A 346 -9.72 -18.00 18.45
CA ILE A 346 -9.34 -17.93 17.03
C ILE A 346 -9.28 -19.33 16.39
N ARG A 347 -8.80 -20.34 17.14
CA ARG A 347 -8.75 -21.72 16.66
C ARG A 347 -10.14 -22.33 16.54
N ASP A 348 -11.01 -22.03 17.50
CA ASP A 348 -12.38 -22.54 17.52
C ASP A 348 -13.21 -21.97 16.36
N ASN A 349 -13.15 -20.65 16.13
CA ASN A 349 -14.00 -19.97 15.15
C ASN A 349 -13.23 -19.00 14.24
N PRO A 350 -12.51 -19.49 13.21
CA PRO A 350 -11.74 -18.61 12.32
C PRO A 350 -12.58 -17.93 11.21
N VAL A 351 -13.87 -18.26 11.10
CA VAL A 351 -14.74 -17.85 9.98
C VAL A 351 -15.05 -16.34 10.04
N HIS A 352 -15.09 -15.70 8.87
CA HIS A 352 -15.41 -14.28 8.76
C HIS A 352 -16.86 -14.06 8.30
N ASP A 353 -17.69 -13.54 9.20
CA ASP A 353 -19.05 -13.14 8.86
C ASP A 353 -19.08 -11.76 8.19
N LYS A 354 -19.50 -11.74 6.93
CA LYS A 354 -19.67 -10.49 6.19
C LYS A 354 -20.86 -9.71 6.76
N LYS A 355 -20.65 -8.44 7.07
CA LYS A 355 -21.74 -7.54 7.49
C LYS A 355 -22.78 -7.40 6.37
N PRO A 356 -24.09 -7.37 6.69
CA PRO A 356 -25.13 -7.22 5.68
C PRO A 356 -24.99 -5.87 4.96
N LYS A 357 -25.29 -5.87 3.67
CA LYS A 357 -25.23 -4.66 2.84
C LYS A 357 -26.38 -3.74 3.26
N ARG A 358 -26.04 -2.53 3.71
CA ARG A 358 -27.04 -1.51 4.04
C ARG A 358 -27.52 -0.81 2.78
N GLU A 359 -28.83 -0.60 2.66
CA GLU A 359 -29.42 0.26 1.64
C GLU A 359 -29.18 1.71 2.03
N VAL A 360 -28.37 2.43 1.23
CA VAL A 360 -28.00 3.82 1.51
C VAL A 360 -28.40 4.67 0.31
N LYS A 361 -29.20 5.74 0.56
CA LYS A 361 -29.49 6.76 -0.45
C LYS A 361 -28.18 7.47 -0.84
N THR A 362 -27.80 7.41 -2.10
CA THR A 362 -26.51 7.96 -2.55
C THR A 362 -26.53 9.49 -2.57
N LYS A 363 -25.89 10.12 -1.57
CA LYS A 363 -25.60 11.55 -1.56
C LYS A 363 -24.25 11.82 -2.21
N ARG A 364 -24.16 12.87 -3.03
CA ARG A 364 -22.90 13.33 -3.63
C ARG A 364 -22.15 14.26 -2.68
N TRP A 365 -20.93 13.89 -2.31
CA TRP A 365 -20.05 14.70 -1.44
C TRP A 365 -19.01 15.51 -2.21
N ASN A 366 -18.68 15.07 -3.42
CA ASN A 366 -17.62 15.66 -4.24
C ASN A 366 -18.20 16.54 -5.36
N CYS A 367 -17.54 17.67 -5.62
CA CYS A 367 -17.91 18.56 -6.71
C CYS A 367 -17.86 17.84 -8.07
N PRO A 368 -18.89 17.99 -8.93
CA PRO A 368 -18.84 17.49 -10.30
C PRO A 368 -17.74 18.11 -11.12
N LYS A 369 -17.21 17.32 -12.06
CA LYS A 369 -16.33 17.84 -13.10
C LYS A 369 -17.14 18.83 -13.93
N MET A 370 -16.71 20.09 -13.92
CA MET A 370 -17.32 21.17 -14.70
C MET A 370 -17.35 20.82 -16.19
N SER A 371 -18.49 21.09 -16.83
CA SER A 371 -18.67 20.84 -18.26
C SER A 371 -17.79 21.77 -19.09
N LEU A 372 -17.60 21.43 -20.37
CA LEU A 372 -16.81 22.26 -21.27
C LEU A 372 -17.44 23.64 -21.47
N ALA A 373 -18.77 23.71 -21.64
CA ALA A 373 -19.51 24.96 -21.78
C ALA A 373 -19.33 25.86 -20.55
N GLN A 374 -19.59 25.32 -19.35
CA GLN A 374 -19.38 26.03 -18.09
C GLN A 374 -17.97 26.60 -17.94
N LYS A 375 -16.94 25.87 -18.41
CA LYS A 375 -15.55 26.37 -18.40
C LYS A 375 -15.35 27.54 -19.36
N LYS A 376 -15.88 27.46 -20.58
CA LYS A 376 -15.78 28.53 -21.59
C LYS A 376 -16.50 29.79 -21.12
N ASP A 377 -17.73 29.63 -20.66
CA ASP A 377 -18.57 30.73 -20.19
C ASP A 377 -17.93 31.43 -18.98
N ARG A 378 -17.38 30.65 -18.04
CA ARG A 378 -16.66 31.19 -16.90
C ARG A 378 -15.45 32.04 -17.31
N VAL A 379 -14.73 31.67 -18.37
CA VAL A 379 -13.61 32.48 -18.88
C VAL A 379 -14.13 33.77 -19.51
N ALA A 380 -15.20 33.69 -20.32
CA ALA A 380 -15.82 34.86 -20.94
C ALA A 380 -16.33 35.86 -19.88
N GLN A 381 -17.05 35.36 -18.87
CA GLN A 381 -17.55 36.15 -17.75
C GLN A 381 -16.41 36.85 -16.99
N LYS A 382 -15.29 36.15 -16.75
CA LYS A 382 -14.11 36.74 -16.10
C LYS A 382 -13.44 37.83 -16.92
N LYS A 383 -13.34 37.65 -18.24
CA LYS A 383 -12.81 38.68 -19.14
C LYS A 383 -13.71 39.92 -19.13
N ALA A 384 -15.02 39.74 -19.27
CA ALA A 384 -15.99 40.82 -19.26
C ALA A 384 -16.04 41.56 -17.91
N SER A 385 -15.94 40.85 -16.78
CA SER A 385 -15.87 41.51 -15.46
C SER A 385 -14.59 42.33 -15.28
N PHE A 386 -13.48 41.87 -15.84
CA PHE A 386 -12.20 42.58 -15.75
C PHE A 386 -12.21 43.87 -16.57
N LEU A 387 -12.71 43.82 -17.81
CA LEU A 387 -12.85 45.02 -18.66
C LEU A 387 -13.72 46.08 -17.99
N ARG A 388 -14.89 45.67 -17.47
CA ARG A 388 -15.77 46.57 -16.71
C ARG A 388 -15.11 47.18 -15.46
N ALA A 389 -14.21 46.45 -14.80
CA ALA A 389 -13.49 46.97 -13.64
C ALA A 389 -12.42 47.99 -14.05
N GLN A 390 -11.77 47.81 -15.19
CA GLN A 390 -10.81 48.78 -15.72
C GLN A 390 -11.49 50.06 -16.19
N GLU A 391 -12.62 49.95 -16.89
CA GLU A 391 -13.44 51.10 -17.31
C GLU A 391 -13.86 51.94 -16.10
N ARG A 392 -14.43 51.30 -15.08
CA ARG A 392 -14.83 51.99 -13.84
C ARG A 392 -13.68 52.63 -13.07
N ALA A 393 -12.49 52.05 -13.12
CA ALA A 393 -11.30 52.59 -12.47
C ALA A 393 -10.66 53.74 -13.26
N ALA A 394 -10.98 53.86 -14.56
CA ALA A 394 -10.57 54.98 -15.39
C ALA A 394 -11.55 56.15 -15.28
N ASP A 395 -12.83 55.86 -15.02
CA ASP A 395 -13.88 56.86 -14.81
C ASP A 395 -13.89 57.46 -13.38
N SER A 396 -13.10 56.89 -12.46
CA SER A 396 -12.91 57.34 -11.07
C SER A 396 -11.54 57.96 -10.85
#